data_AF-A0A8T4VM24-F1
#
_entry.id   AF-A0A8T4VM24-F1
#
_cell.length_a   1.000
_cell.length_b   1.000
_cell.length_c   1.000
_cell.angle_alpha   90.00
_cell.angle_beta   90.00
_cell.angle_gamma   90.00
#
_symmetry.space_group_name_H-M   'P 1'
#
loop_
_entity.id
_entity.type
_entity.pdbx_description
1 polymer ?
#
loop_
_entity_poly.entity_id
_entity_poly.type
_entity_poly.pdbx_seq_one_letter_code
_entity_poly.pdbx_strand_id
1 'polypeptide(L)'
;MKSLSSFLFLIFFIFLLLLVSCTQKTNGNEIKQEQGIDCREHSACPSGVCNHYKADLGTCAIEPCSTGEKTDNNNFFCNLDRRWESSKIENEQCDFDYECYQKTCFMIPQCDLTDIPRTKSWCKENVCVLSVEEDECVSEGMKKILEKNQYDENCIESLAQMELPTVCAPCGDDICDVQLESSCNCPEDCA
;
A
#
# COMPACT_ATOMS: atom_id res chain seq x y z
N MET A 1 41.86 36.03 -47.40
CA MET A 1 41.88 35.15 -46.21
C MET A 1 40.57 35.28 -45.41
N LYS A 2 39.43 34.83 -45.95
CA LYS A 2 38.10 34.89 -45.28
C LYS A 2 37.28 33.59 -45.36
N SER A 3 37.89 32.47 -45.76
CA SER A 3 37.15 31.22 -46.04
C SER A 3 37.33 30.12 -44.99
N LEU A 4 38.36 30.18 -44.13
CA LEU A 4 38.65 29.08 -43.20
C LEU A 4 37.76 29.09 -41.95
N SER A 5 37.29 30.26 -41.51
CA SER A 5 36.51 30.41 -40.27
C SER A 5 35.09 29.88 -40.39
N SER A 6 34.45 30.02 -41.55
CA SER A 6 33.07 29.55 -41.76
C SER A 6 33.00 28.03 -41.92
N PHE A 7 34.06 27.40 -42.41
CA PHE A 7 34.10 25.96 -42.60
C PHE A 7 34.26 25.21 -41.26
N LEU A 8 35.07 25.75 -40.35
CA LEU A 8 35.22 25.22 -38.98
C LEU A 8 33.93 25.35 -38.16
N PHE A 9 33.19 26.45 -38.33
CA PHE A 9 31.89 26.64 -37.65
C PHE A 9 30.83 25.64 -38.12
N LEU A 10 30.80 25.34 -39.43
CA LEU A 10 29.85 24.37 -39.99
C LEU A 10 30.13 22.94 -39.49
N ILE A 11 31.41 22.54 -39.44
CA ILE A 11 31.81 21.22 -38.91
C ILE A 11 31.47 21.10 -37.43
N PHE A 12 31.69 22.16 -36.63
CA PHE A 12 31.35 22.17 -35.21
C PHE A 12 29.84 22.04 -34.99
N PHE A 13 29.01 22.73 -35.79
CA PHE A 13 27.55 22.63 -35.71
C PHE A 13 27.01 21.24 -36.10
N ILE A 14 27.61 20.61 -37.11
CA ILE A 14 27.25 19.23 -37.52
C ILE A 14 27.63 18.23 -36.42
N PHE A 15 28.80 18.40 -35.79
CA PHE A 15 29.19 17.57 -34.65
C PHE A 15 28.26 17.76 -33.44
N LEU A 16 27.82 18.98 -33.17
CA LEU A 16 26.88 19.27 -32.08
C LEU A 16 25.49 18.64 -32.34
N LEU A 17 25.00 18.69 -33.58
CA LEU A 17 23.72 18.05 -33.99
C LEU A 17 23.78 16.52 -33.92
N LEU A 18 24.93 15.91 -34.21
CA LEU A 18 25.13 14.46 -34.07
C LEU A 18 25.16 14.02 -32.60
N LEU A 19 25.69 14.85 -31.69
CA LEU A 19 25.71 14.54 -30.26
C LEU A 19 24.32 14.66 -29.60
N VAL A 20 23.46 15.58 -30.05
CA VAL A 20 22.09 15.75 -29.52
C VAL A 20 21.14 14.63 -29.97
N SER A 21 21.46 13.90 -31.05
CA SER A 21 20.62 12.81 -31.56
C SER A 21 20.83 11.45 -30.86
N CYS A 22 21.72 11.35 -29.87
CA CYS A 22 21.96 10.10 -29.12
C CYS A 22 21.24 9.99 -27.77
N THR A 23 20.49 11.01 -27.34
CA THR A 23 19.70 10.96 -26.10
C THR A 23 18.23 10.88 -26.42
N GLN A 24 17.75 9.69 -26.78
CA GLN A 24 16.42 9.16 -26.45
C GLN A 24 16.17 7.83 -27.18
N LYS A 25 16.79 6.78 -26.65
CA LYS A 25 16.12 5.50 -26.57
C LYS A 25 16.29 5.03 -25.14
N THR A 26 15.51 5.63 -24.24
CA THR A 26 15.07 4.91 -23.05
C THR A 26 14.33 3.70 -23.60
N ASN A 27 15.06 2.60 -23.78
CA ASN A 27 14.44 1.28 -23.71
C ASN A 27 13.63 1.35 -22.42
N GLY A 28 12.30 1.39 -22.55
CA GLY A 28 11.45 1.05 -21.44
C GLY A 28 12.03 -0.23 -20.90
N ASN A 29 12.54 -0.18 -19.67
CA ASN A 29 12.51 -1.37 -18.84
C ASN A 29 11.03 -1.73 -18.77
N GLU A 30 10.55 -2.51 -19.73
CA GLU A 30 9.62 -3.56 -19.39
C GLU A 30 10.34 -4.33 -18.29
N ILE A 31 10.04 -3.97 -17.06
CA ILE A 31 10.16 -4.88 -15.94
C ILE A 31 9.31 -6.06 -16.40
N LYS A 32 9.96 -7.07 -16.98
CA LYS A 32 9.37 -8.38 -17.12
C LYS A 32 9.09 -8.80 -15.69
N GLN A 33 7.86 -8.54 -15.25
CA GLN A 33 7.29 -9.14 -14.07
C GLN A 33 7.45 -10.64 -14.35
N GLU A 34 8.41 -11.29 -13.70
CA GLU A 34 8.58 -12.73 -13.80
C GLU A 34 7.23 -13.32 -13.38
N GLN A 35 6.44 -13.76 -14.35
CA GLN A 35 5.20 -14.46 -14.08
C GLN A 35 5.60 -15.74 -13.34
N GLY A 36 5.27 -15.81 -12.04
CA GLY A 36 5.60 -16.94 -11.19
C GLY A 36 5.01 -18.25 -11.73
N ILE A 37 5.56 -19.38 -11.31
CA ILE A 37 5.08 -20.71 -11.73
C ILE A 37 3.71 -20.95 -11.11
N ASP A 38 2.70 -21.27 -11.90
CA ASP A 38 1.36 -21.57 -11.37
C ASP A 38 1.39 -22.71 -10.35
N CYS A 39 0.68 -22.54 -9.25
CA CYS A 39 0.57 -23.53 -8.21
C CYS A 39 -0.85 -23.60 -7.66
N ARG A 40 -1.24 -24.79 -7.19
CA ARG A 40 -2.53 -25.03 -6.51
C ARG A 40 -2.35 -25.28 -5.03
N GLU A 41 -1.18 -25.79 -4.66
CA GLU A 41 -0.80 -26.16 -3.30
C GLU A 41 0.65 -25.74 -3.06
N HIS A 42 0.99 -25.44 -1.80
CA HIS A 42 2.34 -25.06 -1.37
C HIS A 42 3.42 -26.08 -1.76
N SER A 43 3.08 -27.38 -1.69
CA SER A 43 3.96 -28.51 -2.04
C SER A 43 4.39 -28.54 -3.51
N ALA A 44 3.66 -27.85 -4.40
CA ALA A 44 3.99 -27.79 -5.82
C ALA A 44 5.13 -26.80 -6.12
N CYS A 45 5.44 -25.90 -5.19
CA CYS A 45 6.41 -24.85 -5.39
C CYS A 45 7.81 -25.24 -4.91
N PRO A 46 8.87 -24.89 -5.66
CA PRO A 46 10.25 -25.05 -5.18
C PRO A 46 10.49 -24.35 -3.84
N SER A 47 9.91 -23.16 -3.68
CA SER A 47 9.94 -22.38 -2.44
C SER A 47 9.10 -22.96 -1.30
N GLY A 48 8.32 -24.01 -1.56
CA GLY A 48 7.35 -24.56 -0.63
C GLY A 48 6.18 -23.63 -0.33
N VAL A 49 6.04 -22.51 -1.05
CA VAL A 49 4.96 -21.53 -0.83
C VAL A 49 4.27 -21.15 -2.14
N CYS A 50 2.97 -21.41 -2.17
CA CYS A 50 2.08 -20.95 -3.21
C CYS A 50 1.36 -19.66 -2.75
N ASN A 51 1.60 -18.55 -3.43
CA ASN A 51 0.96 -17.26 -3.18
C ASN A 51 -0.37 -17.20 -3.95
N HIS A 52 -1.52 -16.98 -3.28
CA HIS A 52 -2.81 -17.43 -3.83
C HIS A 52 -4.02 -16.52 -3.57
N TYR A 53 -4.85 -16.34 -4.62
CA TYR A 53 -6.15 -15.62 -4.67
C TYR A 53 -7.39 -16.55 -4.74
N LYS A 54 -7.26 -17.78 -5.27
CA LYS A 54 -8.27 -18.86 -5.38
C LYS A 54 -7.53 -20.07 -5.97
N ALA A 55 -7.90 -21.31 -5.65
CA ALA A 55 -7.17 -22.55 -5.99
C ALA A 55 -6.64 -22.69 -7.44
N ASP A 56 -7.16 -21.94 -8.41
CA ASP A 56 -6.76 -21.95 -9.82
C ASP A 56 -5.85 -20.78 -10.27
N LEU A 57 -5.48 -19.84 -9.39
CA LEU A 57 -4.81 -18.57 -9.73
C LEU A 57 -3.57 -18.27 -8.87
N GLY A 58 -2.92 -19.30 -8.35
CA GLY A 58 -1.78 -19.13 -7.46
C GLY A 58 -0.49 -19.18 -8.23
N THR A 59 0.49 -18.43 -7.74
CA THR A 59 1.84 -18.46 -8.28
C THR A 59 2.83 -18.78 -7.18
N CYS A 60 3.87 -19.53 -7.52
CA CYS A 60 4.90 -19.88 -6.57
C CYS A 60 5.61 -18.61 -6.12
N ALA A 61 5.73 -18.46 -4.81
CA ALA A 61 6.48 -17.37 -4.23
C ALA A 61 7.96 -17.48 -4.68
N ILE A 62 8.55 -16.35 -5.02
CA ILE A 62 9.91 -16.26 -5.54
C ILE A 62 10.92 -16.66 -4.46
N GLU A 63 12.04 -17.27 -4.87
CA GLU A 63 13.15 -17.62 -3.99
C GLU A 63 14.50 -17.20 -4.62
N PRO A 64 15.41 -16.57 -3.87
CA PRO A 64 15.25 -16.11 -2.49
C PRO A 64 14.34 -14.88 -2.38
N CYS A 65 13.45 -14.86 -1.38
CA CYS A 65 12.56 -13.73 -1.11
C CYS A 65 13.31 -12.56 -0.45
N SER A 66 12.64 -11.41 -0.30
CA SER A 66 13.17 -10.25 0.43
C SER A 66 12.75 -10.31 1.90
N THR A 67 13.67 -10.14 2.86
CA THR A 67 13.32 -10.18 4.29
C THR A 67 12.17 -9.24 4.62
N GLY A 68 11.18 -9.75 5.36
CA GLY A 68 9.97 -9.03 5.74
C GLY A 68 8.86 -9.01 4.68
N GLU A 69 9.13 -9.50 3.47
CA GLU A 69 8.12 -9.71 2.44
C GLU A 69 7.07 -10.71 2.94
N LYS A 70 5.80 -10.51 2.56
CA LYS A 70 4.67 -11.36 2.94
C LYS A 70 3.93 -11.86 1.70
N THR A 71 3.30 -13.02 1.81
CA THR A 71 2.31 -13.47 0.81
C THR A 71 1.04 -12.63 0.89
N ASP A 72 0.23 -12.63 -0.16
CA ASP A 72 -0.92 -11.73 -0.28
C ASP A 72 -1.98 -11.94 0.82
N ASN A 73 -2.07 -13.17 1.35
CA ASN A 73 -2.94 -13.54 2.47
C ASN A 73 -2.26 -13.43 3.84
N ASN A 74 -1.01 -12.93 3.90
CA ASN A 74 -0.16 -12.85 5.08
C ASN A 74 0.10 -14.18 5.81
N ASN A 75 -0.20 -15.35 5.23
CA ASN A 75 0.04 -16.64 5.86
C ASN A 75 1.53 -17.01 5.94
N PHE A 76 2.37 -16.41 5.10
CA PHE A 76 3.81 -16.61 5.12
C PHE A 76 4.55 -15.27 5.10
N PHE A 77 5.73 -15.26 5.71
CA PHE A 77 6.68 -14.16 5.66
C PHE A 77 8.06 -14.67 5.25
N CYS A 78 8.90 -13.77 4.74
CA CYS A 78 10.28 -14.06 4.42
C CYS A 78 11.20 -13.72 5.61
N ASN A 79 11.89 -14.72 6.15
CA ASN A 79 12.76 -14.56 7.31
C ASN A 79 14.12 -13.90 6.98
N LEU A 80 15.01 -13.79 7.98
CA LEU A 80 16.37 -13.26 7.81
C LEU A 80 17.25 -14.13 6.91
N ASP A 81 16.97 -15.43 6.81
CA ASP A 81 17.66 -16.37 5.92
C ASP A 81 17.16 -16.30 4.46
N ARG A 82 16.22 -15.39 4.15
CA ARG A 82 15.56 -15.26 2.84
C ARG A 82 14.77 -16.50 2.42
N ARG A 83 14.19 -17.19 3.41
CA ARG A 83 13.30 -18.34 3.23
C ARG A 83 11.91 -17.99 3.71
N TRP A 84 10.91 -18.58 3.05
CA TRP A 84 9.53 -18.44 3.46
C TRP A 84 9.24 -19.31 4.69
N GLU A 85 8.57 -18.71 5.68
CA GLU A 85 8.08 -19.38 6.88
C GLU A 85 6.61 -19.00 7.13
N SER A 86 5.88 -19.86 7.84
CA SER A 86 4.51 -19.57 8.23
C SER A 86 4.47 -18.40 9.22
N SER A 87 3.58 -17.45 8.98
CA SER A 87 3.34 -16.33 9.88
C SER A 87 2.83 -16.82 11.23
N LYS A 88 3.31 -16.14 12.27
CA LYS A 88 3.11 -16.49 13.66
C LYS A 88 1.78 -15.93 14.16
N ILE A 89 0.97 -16.78 14.78
CA ILE A 89 -0.33 -16.37 15.33
C ILE A 89 -0.17 -15.76 16.73
N GLU A 90 -1.26 -15.26 17.29
CA GLU A 90 -1.27 -14.63 18.61
C GLU A 90 -0.66 -15.55 19.69
N ASN A 91 0.20 -14.98 20.54
CA ASN A 91 0.98 -15.61 21.60
C ASN A 91 2.14 -16.53 21.13
N GLU A 92 2.41 -16.64 19.83
CA GLU A 92 3.61 -17.33 19.35
C GLU A 92 4.85 -16.45 19.46
N GLN A 93 6.01 -17.09 19.67
CA GLN A 93 7.28 -16.39 19.88
C GLN A 93 7.77 -15.71 18.60
N CYS A 94 8.02 -14.41 18.65
CA CYS A 94 8.51 -13.62 17.52
C CYS A 94 9.77 -12.83 17.88
N ASP A 95 10.49 -12.42 16.83
CA ASP A 95 11.61 -11.48 16.92
C ASP A 95 11.32 -10.15 16.20
N PHE A 96 10.43 -10.17 15.19
CA PHE A 96 10.06 -8.98 14.41
C PHE A 96 8.56 -8.92 14.12
N ASP A 97 8.02 -7.70 13.95
CA ASP A 97 6.58 -7.48 13.68
C ASP A 97 6.08 -8.16 12.41
N TYR A 98 6.93 -8.24 11.38
CA TYR A 98 6.56 -8.87 10.12
C TYR A 98 6.37 -10.38 10.25
N GLU A 99 6.86 -11.01 11.32
CA GLU A 99 6.64 -12.44 11.54
C GLU A 99 5.20 -12.71 11.97
N CYS A 100 4.52 -11.72 12.56
CA CYS A 100 3.17 -11.88 13.07
C CYS A 100 2.12 -11.86 11.96
N TYR A 101 1.11 -12.73 12.12
CA TYR A 101 -0.01 -12.86 11.20
C TYR A 101 -0.95 -11.66 11.33
N GLN A 102 -1.00 -10.86 10.27
CA GLN A 102 -1.95 -9.77 10.13
C GLN A 102 -3.15 -10.26 9.34
N LYS A 103 -4.31 -10.36 9.99
CA LYS A 103 -5.55 -10.68 9.30
C LYS A 103 -5.81 -9.62 8.22
N THR A 104 -6.08 -10.08 7.02
CA THR A 104 -6.48 -9.24 5.89
C THR A 104 -7.89 -9.62 5.45
N CYS A 105 -8.57 -8.67 4.83
CA CYS A 105 -9.83 -8.96 4.12
C CYS A 105 -9.60 -9.62 2.75
N PHE A 106 -8.37 -10.06 2.47
CA PHE A 106 -7.96 -10.64 1.18
C PHE A 106 -8.77 -11.89 0.79
N MET A 107 -9.47 -12.54 1.72
CA MET A 107 -10.22 -13.79 1.49
C MET A 107 -11.75 -13.70 1.65
N ILE A 108 -12.32 -12.55 2.01
CA ILE A 108 -13.75 -12.45 2.35
C ILE A 108 -14.36 -11.28 1.55
N PRO A 109 -15.15 -11.53 0.49
CA PRO A 109 -15.73 -10.47 -0.36
C PRO A 109 -16.70 -9.53 0.37
N GLN A 110 -17.22 -9.94 1.52
CA GLN A 110 -18.10 -9.16 2.40
C GLN A 110 -17.38 -8.67 3.66
N CYS A 111 -16.06 -8.69 3.65
CA CYS A 111 -15.25 -8.25 4.77
C CYS A 111 -15.23 -6.74 4.79
N ASP A 112 -16.05 -6.17 5.65
CA ASP A 112 -15.94 -4.77 5.97
C ASP A 112 -14.76 -4.60 6.95
N LEU A 113 -13.68 -3.97 6.48
CA LEU A 113 -12.56 -3.60 7.36
C LEU A 113 -12.98 -2.55 8.41
N THR A 114 -14.18 -1.97 8.32
CA THR A 114 -14.75 -1.15 9.38
C THR A 114 -15.34 -1.99 10.52
N ASP A 115 -15.79 -3.23 10.25
CA ASP A 115 -16.32 -4.17 11.25
C ASP A 115 -15.25 -5.04 11.90
N ILE A 116 -14.11 -5.22 11.23
CA ILE A 116 -12.91 -5.76 11.88
C ILE A 116 -12.23 -4.56 12.53
N PRO A 117 -12.20 -4.42 13.88
CA PRO A 117 -11.41 -3.37 14.50
C PRO A 117 -10.02 -3.40 13.87
N ARG A 118 -9.40 -2.24 13.58
CA ARG A 118 -8.08 -2.13 12.93
C ARG A 118 -7.02 -2.82 13.78
N THR A 119 -7.05 -4.14 13.82
CA THR A 119 -6.24 -4.97 14.69
C THR A 119 -4.94 -5.11 13.98
N LYS A 120 -3.91 -4.43 14.46
CA LYS A 120 -2.55 -4.65 13.99
C LYS A 120 -1.94 -5.78 14.79
N SER A 121 -1.20 -6.65 14.10
CA SER A 121 -0.35 -7.66 14.71
C SER A 121 1.09 -7.14 14.76
N TRP A 122 1.73 -7.20 15.92
CA TRP A 122 3.15 -6.86 16.07
C TRP A 122 3.81 -7.74 17.12
N CYS A 123 5.14 -7.71 17.15
CA CYS A 123 5.93 -8.46 18.09
C CYS A 123 6.18 -7.63 19.35
N LYS A 124 5.51 -7.97 20.45
CA LYS A 124 5.67 -7.28 21.74
C LYS A 124 6.18 -8.27 22.77
N GLU A 125 7.26 -7.91 23.46
CA GLU A 125 7.85 -8.77 24.50
C GLU A 125 8.13 -10.19 23.98
N ASN A 126 8.62 -10.29 22.74
CA ASN A 126 8.91 -11.54 22.03
C ASN A 126 7.71 -12.45 21.76
N VAL A 127 6.48 -11.93 21.81
CA VAL A 127 5.28 -12.65 21.41
C VAL A 127 4.43 -11.84 20.45
N CYS A 128 3.78 -12.52 19.50
CA CYS A 128 2.84 -11.86 18.62
C CYS A 128 1.58 -11.47 19.39
N VAL A 129 1.26 -10.19 19.36
CA VAL A 129 0.05 -9.65 20.00
C VAL A 129 -0.84 -9.02 18.94
N LEU A 130 -2.15 -9.14 19.15
CA LEU A 130 -3.15 -8.40 18.41
C LEU A 130 -3.58 -7.21 19.25
N SER A 131 -3.46 -6.01 18.72
CA SER A 131 -4.02 -4.82 19.35
C SER A 131 -4.91 -4.13 18.36
N VAL A 132 -6.06 -3.68 18.84
CA VAL A 132 -6.82 -2.65 18.14
C VAL A 132 -5.94 -1.41 18.15
N GLU A 133 -5.60 -0.91 16.96
CA GLU A 133 -5.09 0.45 16.84
C GLU A 133 -6.28 1.36 17.16
N GLU A 134 -6.23 1.99 18.34
CA GLU A 134 -7.19 3.04 18.66
C GLU A 134 -7.08 4.12 17.58
N ASP A 135 -8.20 4.48 16.97
CA ASP A 135 -8.24 5.61 16.05
C ASP A 135 -7.69 6.84 16.81
N GLU A 136 -6.71 7.53 16.22
CA GLU A 136 -6.08 8.70 16.84
C GLU A 136 -7.14 9.70 17.32
N CYS A 137 -8.20 9.90 16.55
CA CYS A 137 -9.32 10.75 16.94
C CYS A 137 -9.99 10.26 18.23
N VAL A 138 -10.23 8.95 18.35
CA VAL A 138 -10.89 8.35 19.52
C VAL A 138 -10.02 8.49 20.76
N SER A 139 -8.70 8.38 20.63
CA SER A 139 -7.78 8.58 21.76
C SER A 139 -7.81 10.01 22.32
N GLU A 140 -8.19 10.98 21.48
CA GLU A 140 -8.42 12.37 21.86
C GLU A 140 -9.88 12.68 22.24
N GLY A 141 -10.75 11.66 22.27
CA GLY A 141 -12.18 11.82 22.55
C GLY A 141 -12.98 12.45 21.39
N MET A 142 -12.44 12.41 20.17
CA MET A 142 -13.02 12.95 18.95
C MET A 142 -13.49 11.83 17.99
N LYS A 143 -14.25 12.22 16.96
CA LYS A 143 -14.73 11.35 15.90
C LYS A 143 -13.98 11.63 14.60
N LYS A 144 -13.60 10.57 13.91
CA LYS A 144 -13.02 10.68 12.56
C LYS A 144 -14.15 10.89 11.54
N ILE A 145 -14.17 12.06 10.90
CA ILE A 145 -15.16 12.42 9.89
C ILE A 145 -14.46 12.81 8.58
N LEU A 146 -15.19 12.75 7.46
CA LEU A 146 -14.67 13.25 6.19
C LEU A 146 -14.48 14.77 6.25
N GLU A 147 -13.43 15.28 5.60
CA GLU A 147 -13.22 16.71 5.48
C GLU A 147 -14.44 17.38 4.82
N LYS A 148 -14.82 18.55 5.33
CA LYS A 148 -15.99 19.33 4.87
C LYS A 148 -16.02 19.60 3.35
N ASN A 149 -14.87 19.69 2.72
CA ASN A 149 -14.72 19.97 1.28
C ASN A 149 -14.89 18.74 0.37
N GLN A 150 -15.10 17.55 0.95
CA GLN A 150 -15.29 16.30 0.19
C GLN A 150 -16.74 16.08 -0.28
N TYR A 151 -17.66 16.92 0.20
CA TYR A 151 -19.08 16.89 -0.14
C TYR A 151 -19.41 17.98 -1.17
N ASP A 152 -20.33 17.67 -2.08
CA ASP A 152 -20.97 18.67 -2.91
C ASP A 152 -22.08 19.44 -2.16
N GLU A 153 -22.76 20.35 -2.86
CA GLU A 153 -23.87 21.14 -2.29
C GLU A 153 -25.09 20.31 -1.84
N ASN A 154 -25.15 19.03 -2.22
CA ASN A 154 -26.21 18.08 -1.87
C ASN A 154 -25.73 17.03 -0.87
N CYS A 155 -24.58 17.24 -0.22
CA CYS A 155 -23.95 16.29 0.69
C CYS A 155 -23.60 14.94 0.03
N ILE A 156 -23.26 14.95 -1.25
CA ILE A 156 -22.78 13.76 -1.97
C ILE A 156 -21.26 13.74 -1.94
N GLU A 157 -20.70 12.61 -1.50
CA GLU A 157 -19.25 12.37 -1.45
C GLU A 157 -18.65 12.28 -2.86
N SER A 158 -17.49 12.92 -3.05
CA SER A 158 -16.73 12.82 -4.30
C SER A 158 -16.08 11.43 -4.44
N LEU A 159 -16.69 10.53 -5.21
CA LEU A 159 -16.13 9.20 -5.53
C LEU A 159 -14.84 9.24 -6.39
N ALA A 160 -14.29 10.42 -6.69
CA ALA A 160 -13.15 10.58 -7.57
C ALA A 160 -11.80 10.17 -6.94
N GLN A 161 -11.74 9.89 -5.63
CA GLN A 161 -10.49 9.60 -4.91
C GLN A 161 -10.57 8.24 -4.19
N MET A 162 -9.51 7.43 -4.31
CA MET A 162 -9.42 6.10 -3.67
C MET A 162 -9.25 6.18 -2.15
N GLU A 163 -8.78 7.32 -1.62
CA GLU A 163 -8.71 7.62 -0.20
C GLU A 163 -9.24 9.04 0.00
N LEU A 164 -10.37 9.18 0.68
CA LEU A 164 -10.92 10.49 0.99
C LEU A 164 -10.24 11.06 2.25
N PRO A 165 -9.85 12.34 2.25
CA PRO A 165 -9.24 12.96 3.41
C PRO A 165 -10.25 13.07 4.57
N THR A 166 -9.77 12.78 5.77
CA THR A 166 -10.54 12.74 7.02
C THR A 166 -9.87 13.60 8.09
N VAL A 167 -10.66 14.17 8.99
CA VAL A 167 -10.21 14.95 10.15
C VAL A 167 -10.84 14.41 11.44
N CYS A 168 -10.20 14.68 12.58
CA CYS A 168 -10.79 14.49 13.89
C CYS A 168 -11.62 15.72 14.26
N ALA A 169 -12.87 15.53 14.66
CA ALA A 169 -13.78 16.60 15.06
C ALA A 169 -14.63 16.16 16.26
N PRO A 170 -15.13 17.11 17.09
CA PRO A 170 -15.98 16.82 18.26
C PRO A 170 -17.43 16.41 17.91
N CYS A 171 -17.63 15.82 16.73
CA CYS A 171 -18.94 15.50 16.20
C CYS A 171 -19.78 14.58 17.13
N GLY A 172 -20.98 15.03 17.50
CA GLY A 172 -21.93 14.40 18.43
C GLY A 172 -22.04 15.10 19.78
N ASP A 173 -21.61 16.37 19.90
CA ASP A 173 -21.63 17.15 21.15
C ASP A 173 -22.71 18.28 21.18
N ASP A 174 -23.57 18.33 20.15
CA ASP A 174 -24.60 19.34 19.91
C ASP A 174 -24.05 20.76 19.65
N ILE A 175 -22.75 20.93 19.33
CA ILE A 175 -22.09 22.22 19.05
C ILE A 175 -21.36 22.17 17.71
N CYS A 176 -21.94 22.82 16.67
CA CYS A 176 -21.31 22.88 15.36
C CYS A 176 -19.98 23.67 15.33
N ASP A 177 -18.85 22.97 15.17
CA ASP A 177 -17.56 23.59 14.84
C ASP A 177 -17.49 23.90 13.35
N VAL A 178 -17.84 25.13 12.97
CA VAL A 178 -17.87 25.57 11.56
C VAL A 178 -16.54 25.42 10.78
N GLN A 179 -15.41 25.23 11.47
CA GLN A 179 -14.10 25.00 10.83
C GLN A 179 -13.93 23.56 10.35
N LEU A 180 -14.46 22.59 11.09
CA LEU A 180 -14.29 21.15 10.85
C LEU A 180 -15.58 20.48 10.37
N GLU A 181 -16.72 21.00 10.81
CA GLU A 181 -18.05 20.41 10.68
C GLU A 181 -18.95 21.21 9.72
N SER A 182 -19.98 20.50 9.27
CA SER A 182 -21.02 20.94 8.36
C SER A 182 -22.21 19.99 8.48
N SER A 183 -23.36 20.41 7.99
CA SER A 183 -24.55 19.55 7.91
C SER A 183 -24.32 18.26 7.10
N CYS A 184 -23.28 18.18 6.26
CA CYS A 184 -22.97 17.00 5.46
C CYS A 184 -22.10 15.97 6.19
N ASN A 185 -21.11 16.39 6.98
CA ASN A 185 -20.17 15.50 7.67
C ASN A 185 -20.47 15.31 9.16
N CYS A 186 -21.22 16.22 9.77
CA CYS A 186 -21.73 16.12 11.14
C CYS A 186 -23.17 16.70 11.25
N PRO A 187 -24.18 15.98 10.72
CA PRO A 187 -25.57 16.45 10.72
C PRO A 187 -26.20 16.53 12.12
N GLU A 188 -25.62 15.84 13.10
CA GLU A 188 -26.08 15.86 14.50
C GLU A 188 -25.83 17.23 15.15
N ASP A 189 -24.71 17.88 14.85
CA ASP A 189 -24.35 19.16 15.48
C ASP A 189 -24.68 20.39 14.62
N CYS A 190 -24.64 20.25 13.28
CA CYS A 190 -24.72 21.38 12.33
C CYS A 190 -26.04 21.48 11.54
N ALA A 191 -27.15 20.99 12.11
CA ALA A 191 -28.48 20.93 11.48
C ALA A 191 -29.06 22.28 10.99
#